data_AF-A0A938S8D8-F1
#
_entry.id   AF-A0A938S8D8-F1
#
_cell.length_a   1.000
_cell.length_b   1.000
_cell.length_c   1.000
_cell.angle_alpha   90.00
_cell.angle_beta   90.00
_cell.angle_gamma   90.00
#
_symmetry.space_group_name_H-M   'P 1'
#
loop_
_entity.id
_entity.type
_entity.pdbx_description
1 polymer ?
#
loop_
_entity_poly.entity_id
_entity_poly.type
_entity_poly.pdbx_seq_one_letter_code
_entity_poly.pdbx_strand_id
1 'polypeptide(L)'
;LFYLKDYQKGIDEYRKFIKDYPEDDRCVTAQYYIAYYGYHTYLKDYPKAIAEYEKFLKDYPKDDRCPGLLGSIVGLYMNLKDYPKAIETYRRLLAQYPKSDTCVSAQAAIASIYQAQLKEYAKAIAEYETLIKKYPWYDGNALAFRSMGDCYLEMKDKDKAAGAFKQVLTQYPYSPEAATAEKSLAALTPPAKAK
;
A
#
# COMPACT_ATOMS: atom_id res chain seq x y z
N LEU A 1 4.72 22.77 25.60
CA LEU A 1 4.23 22.05 26.80
C LEU A 1 3.51 20.77 26.37
N PHE A 2 4.22 19.64 26.28
CA PHE A 2 3.68 18.37 25.76
C PHE A 2 3.65 17.26 26.84
N TYR A 3 3.45 17.62 28.12
CA TYR A 3 3.63 16.69 29.23
C TYR A 3 2.39 16.26 30.00
N LEU A 4 1.18 16.63 29.58
CA LEU A 4 -0.05 16.10 30.17
C LEU A 4 -1.05 15.78 29.05
N LYS A 5 -1.81 14.70 29.23
CA LYS A 5 -2.71 13.97 28.30
C LYS A 5 -3.86 14.79 27.67
N ASP A 6 -3.71 16.10 27.55
CA ASP A 6 -4.71 16.99 26.97
C ASP A 6 -4.36 17.27 25.49
N TYR A 7 -4.38 16.20 24.69
CA TYR A 7 -4.11 16.26 23.26
C TYR A 7 -5.06 17.22 22.54
N GLN A 8 -6.27 17.39 23.06
CA GLN A 8 -7.24 18.36 22.54
C GLN A 8 -6.75 19.80 22.75
N LYS A 9 -6.26 20.15 23.95
CA LYS A 9 -5.62 21.46 24.17
C LYS A 9 -4.42 21.70 23.27
N GLY A 10 -3.57 20.70 23.06
CA GLY A 10 -2.43 20.81 22.14
C GLY A 10 -2.86 21.09 20.70
N ILE A 11 -3.90 20.40 20.22
CA ILE A 11 -4.51 20.67 18.91
C ILE A 11 -5.05 22.10 18.85
N ASP A 12 -5.75 22.56 19.90
CA ASP A 12 -6.35 23.88 19.95
C ASP A 12 -5.29 25.00 19.98
N GLU A 13 -4.18 24.80 20.68
CA GLU A 13 -3.01 25.71 20.68
C GLU A 13 -2.37 25.80 19.30
N TYR A 14 -2.16 24.67 18.61
CA TYR A 14 -1.63 24.68 17.24
C TYR A 14 -2.60 25.35 16.25
N ARG A 15 -3.91 25.10 16.37
CA ARG A 15 -4.92 25.75 15.53
C ARG A 15 -4.95 27.26 15.77
N LYS A 16 -4.85 27.69 17.03
CA LYS A 16 -4.74 29.10 17.38
C LYS A 16 -3.47 29.71 16.79
N PHE A 17 -2.33 29.04 16.91
CA PHE A 17 -1.07 29.50 16.32
C PHE A 17 -1.17 29.68 14.80
N ILE A 18 -1.71 28.69 14.09
CA ILE A 18 -1.91 28.78 12.62
C ILE A 18 -2.84 29.94 12.25
N LYS A 19 -3.87 30.20 13.06
CA LYS A 19 -4.82 31.29 12.83
C LYS A 19 -4.19 32.67 13.09
N ASP A 20 -3.43 32.79 14.19
CA ASP A 20 -2.88 34.07 14.65
C ASP A 20 -1.62 34.46 13.85
N TYR A 21 -0.90 33.48 13.28
CA TYR A 21 0.37 33.67 12.56
C TYR A 21 0.43 32.89 11.23
N PRO A 22 -0.49 33.11 10.28
CA PRO A 22 -0.64 32.25 9.08
C PRO A 22 0.58 32.22 8.16
N GLU A 23 1.41 33.27 8.16
CA GLU A 23 2.63 33.37 7.33
C GLU A 23 3.89 32.80 8.03
N ASP A 24 3.76 32.27 9.26
CA ASP A 24 4.90 31.70 9.98
C ASP A 24 5.26 30.32 9.42
N ASP A 25 6.54 30.13 9.07
CA ASP A 25 7.05 28.87 8.52
C ASP A 25 6.80 27.65 9.44
N ARG A 26 6.55 27.86 10.74
CA ARG A 26 6.23 26.76 11.67
C ARG A 26 4.79 26.28 11.54
N CYS A 27 3.92 27.00 10.85
CA CYS A 27 2.52 26.62 10.63
C CYS A 27 2.39 25.28 9.91
N VAL A 28 3.28 25.00 8.95
CA VAL A 28 3.34 23.70 8.27
C VAL A 28 3.60 22.56 9.26
N THR A 29 4.57 22.74 10.16
CA THR A 29 4.90 21.74 11.19
C THR A 29 3.80 21.62 12.25
N ALA A 30 3.16 22.73 12.62
CA ALA A 30 1.99 22.71 13.51
C ALA A 30 0.83 21.91 12.91
N GLN A 31 0.52 22.10 11.61
CA GLN A 31 -0.53 21.36 10.91
C GLN A 31 -0.22 19.85 10.86
N TYR A 32 1.05 19.48 10.62
CA TYR A 32 1.49 18.09 10.69
C TYR A 32 1.26 17.47 12.09
N TYR A 33 1.61 18.19 13.16
CA TYR A 33 1.46 17.68 14.53
C TYR A 33 0.00 17.51 14.98
N ILE A 34 -0.92 18.35 14.50
CA ILE A 34 -2.36 18.16 14.71
C ILE A 34 -2.80 16.78 14.17
N ALA A 35 -2.41 16.47 12.93
CA ALA A 35 -2.78 15.21 12.29
C ALA A 35 -2.09 14.00 12.94
N TYR A 36 -0.77 14.07 13.11
CA TYR A 36 0.06 12.95 13.57
C TYR A 36 -0.12 12.65 15.06
N TYR A 37 0.20 13.61 15.93
CA TYR A 37 0.10 13.39 17.37
C TYR A 37 -1.35 13.43 17.83
N GLY A 38 -2.10 14.45 17.40
CA GLY A 38 -3.48 14.64 17.83
C GLY A 38 -4.37 13.45 17.46
N TYR A 39 -4.66 13.30 16.17
CA TYR A 39 -5.69 12.37 15.71
C TYR A 39 -5.18 10.97 15.37
N HIS A 40 -3.97 10.83 14.81
CA HIS A 40 -3.45 9.52 14.39
C HIS A 40 -2.93 8.69 15.58
N THR A 41 -1.98 9.21 16.35
CA THR A 41 -1.28 8.43 17.39
C THR A 41 -2.09 8.34 18.69
N TYR A 42 -2.54 9.47 19.23
CA TYR A 42 -3.08 9.52 20.59
C TYR A 42 -4.60 9.35 20.65
N LEU A 43 -5.37 10.12 19.88
CA LEU A 43 -6.83 10.01 19.87
C LEU A 43 -7.33 8.84 19.01
N LYS A 44 -6.51 8.37 18.06
CA LYS A 44 -6.85 7.32 17.08
C LYS A 44 -8.18 7.57 16.34
N ASP A 45 -8.53 8.84 16.16
CA ASP A 45 -9.65 9.29 15.35
C ASP A 45 -9.19 9.33 13.89
N TYR A 46 -9.17 8.17 13.25
CA TYR A 46 -8.64 8.02 11.89
C TYR A 46 -9.34 8.90 10.85
N PRO A 47 -10.68 9.07 10.86
CA PRO A 47 -11.35 10.01 9.96
C PRO A 47 -10.84 11.45 10.12
N LYS A 48 -10.67 11.95 11.35
CA LYS A 48 -10.11 13.29 11.56
C LYS A 48 -8.64 13.38 11.16
N ALA A 49 -7.84 12.35 11.46
CA ALA A 49 -6.44 12.30 11.05
C ALA A 49 -6.29 12.39 9.52
N ILE A 50 -7.10 11.63 8.77
CA ILE A 50 -7.16 11.70 7.31
C ILE A 50 -7.52 13.11 6.85
N ALA A 51 -8.55 13.73 7.43
CA ALA A 51 -8.97 15.07 7.05
C ALA A 51 -7.85 16.12 7.26
N GLU A 52 -7.10 16.02 8.36
CA GLU A 52 -5.99 16.94 8.64
C GLU A 52 -4.76 16.68 7.76
N TYR A 53 -4.50 15.43 7.36
CA TYR A 53 -3.47 15.13 6.35
C TYR A 53 -3.87 15.61 4.95
N GLU A 54 -5.13 15.41 4.54
CA GLU A 54 -5.62 15.92 3.24
C GLU A 54 -5.55 17.45 3.18
N LYS A 55 -5.89 18.12 4.29
CA LYS A 55 -5.70 19.56 4.42
C LYS A 55 -4.22 19.94 4.26
N PHE A 56 -3.31 19.23 4.94
CA PHE A 56 -1.87 19.47 4.78
C PHE A 56 -1.42 19.32 3.31
N LEU A 57 -1.84 18.25 2.63
CA LEU A 57 -1.48 17.99 1.23
C LEU A 57 -2.01 19.09 0.28
N LYS A 58 -3.15 19.70 0.62
CA LYS A 58 -3.73 20.80 -0.15
C LYS A 58 -3.01 22.13 0.11
N ASP A 59 -2.75 22.44 1.37
CA ASP A 59 -2.22 23.74 1.79
C ASP A 59 -0.70 23.82 1.55
N TYR A 60 0.02 22.69 1.62
CA TYR A 60 1.47 22.61 1.51
C TYR A 60 1.94 21.57 0.47
N PRO A 61 1.52 21.66 -0.81
CA PRO A 61 1.72 20.60 -1.80
C PRO A 61 3.18 20.37 -2.23
N LYS A 62 4.11 21.24 -1.81
CA LYS A 62 5.55 21.14 -2.11
C LYS A 62 6.39 20.68 -0.91
N ASP A 63 5.76 20.39 0.23
CA ASP A 63 6.48 19.95 1.42
C ASP A 63 7.00 18.51 1.23
N ASP A 64 8.25 18.26 1.63
CA ASP A 64 8.92 16.97 1.44
C ASP A 64 8.23 15.80 2.18
N ARG A 65 7.36 16.10 3.15
CA ARG A 65 6.58 15.08 3.89
C ARG A 65 5.38 14.57 3.10
N CYS A 66 4.93 15.26 2.05
CA CYS A 66 3.70 14.89 1.33
C CYS A 66 3.65 13.42 0.85
N PRO A 67 4.72 12.81 0.30
CA PRO A 67 4.72 11.39 -0.04
C PRO A 67 4.47 10.49 1.19
N GLY A 68 5.13 10.78 2.32
CA GLY A 68 4.97 10.05 3.57
C GLY A 68 3.58 10.20 4.18
N LEU A 69 2.93 11.34 3.98
CA LEU A 69 1.55 11.57 4.41
C LEU A 69 0.56 10.75 3.61
N LEU A 70 0.73 10.60 2.29
CA LEU A 70 -0.09 9.69 1.50
C LEU A 70 0.04 8.24 2.00
N GLY A 71 1.27 7.79 2.31
CA GLY A 71 1.47 6.48 2.94
C GLY A 71 0.79 6.35 4.31
N SER A 72 0.76 7.43 5.10
CA SER A 72 0.04 7.46 6.38
C SER A 72 -1.48 7.37 6.18
N ILE A 73 -2.05 8.11 5.22
CA ILE A 73 -3.47 8.05 4.87
C ILE A 73 -3.87 6.64 4.41
N VAL A 74 -3.04 5.98 3.59
CA VAL A 74 -3.24 4.58 3.22
C VAL A 74 -3.35 3.70 4.47
N GLY A 75 -2.39 3.79 5.40
CA GLY A 75 -2.39 3.00 6.62
C GLY A 75 -3.67 3.20 7.45
N LEU A 76 -4.17 4.43 7.50
CA LEU A 76 -5.44 4.76 8.14
C LEU A 76 -6.64 4.12 7.43
N TYR A 77 -6.71 4.18 6.10
CA TYR A 77 -7.76 3.50 5.34
C TYR A 77 -7.70 1.97 5.48
N MET A 78 -6.51 1.39 5.55
CA MET A 78 -6.33 -0.04 5.82
C MET A 78 -6.86 -0.42 7.21
N ASN A 79 -6.60 0.40 8.23
CA ASN A 79 -7.16 0.19 9.58
C ASN A 79 -8.68 0.30 9.62
N LEU A 80 -9.25 1.20 8.81
CA LEU A 80 -10.70 1.35 8.63
C LEU A 80 -11.30 0.28 7.71
N LYS A 81 -10.47 -0.59 7.10
CA LYS A 81 -10.86 -1.56 6.07
C LYS A 81 -11.53 -0.93 4.83
N ASP A 82 -11.27 0.37 4.60
CA ASP A 82 -11.68 1.07 3.39
C ASP A 82 -10.63 0.86 2.29
N TYR A 83 -10.56 -0.38 1.81
CA TYR A 83 -9.59 -0.81 0.82
C TYR A 83 -9.66 -0.02 -0.51
N PRO A 84 -10.85 0.33 -1.04
CA PRO A 84 -10.95 1.17 -2.24
C PRO A 84 -10.25 2.52 -2.07
N LYS A 85 -10.44 3.21 -0.94
CA LYS A 85 -9.74 4.49 -0.69
C LYS A 85 -8.25 4.32 -0.43
N ALA A 86 -7.83 3.23 0.20
CA ALA A 86 -6.41 2.89 0.32
C ALA A 86 -5.76 2.75 -1.06
N ILE A 87 -6.41 2.04 -1.99
CA ILE A 87 -5.94 1.88 -3.38
C ILE A 87 -5.90 3.24 -4.10
N GLU A 88 -6.96 4.06 -4.00
CA GLU A 88 -6.99 5.40 -4.60
C GLU A 88 -5.82 6.26 -4.09
N THR A 89 -5.53 6.20 -2.80
CA THR A 89 -4.43 6.95 -2.18
C THR A 89 -3.06 6.45 -2.67
N TYR A 90 -2.86 5.14 -2.81
CA TYR A 90 -1.66 4.61 -3.44
C TYR A 90 -1.52 5.06 -4.91
N ARG A 91 -2.62 5.11 -5.67
CA ARG A 91 -2.59 5.64 -7.05
C ARG A 91 -2.20 7.11 -7.10
N ARG A 92 -2.71 7.93 -6.16
CA ARG A 92 -2.29 9.32 -6.01
C ARG A 92 -0.79 9.41 -5.74
N LEU A 93 -0.26 8.57 -4.84
CA LEU A 93 1.18 8.52 -4.57
C LEU A 93 1.99 8.19 -5.82
N LEU A 94 1.59 7.15 -6.57
CA LEU A 94 2.25 6.75 -7.81
C LEU A 94 2.21 7.83 -8.91
N ALA A 95 1.13 8.62 -8.95
CA ALA A 95 0.95 9.67 -9.95
C ALA A 95 1.70 10.96 -9.57
N GLN A 96 1.65 11.36 -8.30
CA GLN A 96 2.25 12.62 -7.82
C GLN A 96 3.75 12.48 -7.56
N TYR A 97 4.21 11.30 -7.15
CA TYR A 97 5.59 11.05 -6.76
C TYR A 97 6.22 9.86 -7.51
N PRO A 98 6.20 9.86 -8.87
CA PRO A 98 6.58 8.69 -9.68
C PRO A 98 8.05 8.27 -9.55
N LYS A 99 8.90 9.12 -8.96
CA LYS A 99 10.32 8.86 -8.69
C LYS A 99 10.62 8.49 -7.24
N SER A 100 9.60 8.41 -6.37
CA SER A 100 9.80 7.98 -4.99
C SER A 100 10.14 6.50 -4.93
N ASP A 101 11.07 6.15 -4.05
CA ASP A 101 11.43 4.75 -3.75
C ASP A 101 10.22 3.91 -3.28
N THR A 102 9.16 4.59 -2.80
CA THR A 102 7.91 3.96 -2.37
C THR A 102 7.00 3.50 -3.51
N CYS A 103 7.32 3.81 -4.77
CA CYS A 103 6.45 3.45 -5.88
C CYS A 103 6.34 1.94 -6.09
N VAL A 104 7.44 1.20 -5.94
CA VAL A 104 7.45 -0.26 -6.14
C VAL A 104 6.57 -0.93 -5.09
N SER A 105 6.75 -0.55 -3.82
CA SER A 105 5.97 -1.06 -2.70
C SER A 105 4.50 -0.63 -2.77
N ALA A 106 4.19 0.58 -3.22
CA ALA A 106 2.82 1.01 -3.47
C ALA A 106 2.12 0.17 -4.55
N GLN A 107 2.79 -0.07 -5.68
CA GLN A 107 2.24 -0.91 -6.76
C GLN A 107 2.02 -2.36 -6.29
N ALA A 108 2.97 -2.95 -5.57
CA ALA A 108 2.82 -4.27 -4.98
C ALA A 108 1.68 -4.35 -3.94
N ALA A 109 1.52 -3.28 -3.13
CA ALA A 109 0.45 -3.20 -2.14
C ALA A 109 -0.93 -3.14 -2.78
N ILE A 110 -1.12 -2.40 -3.88
CA ILE A 110 -2.40 -2.38 -4.62
C ILE A 110 -2.76 -3.80 -5.08
N ALA A 111 -1.82 -4.54 -5.68
CA ALA A 111 -2.04 -5.90 -6.12
C ALA A 111 -2.45 -6.83 -4.96
N SER A 112 -1.73 -6.72 -3.83
CA SER A 112 -2.01 -7.48 -2.61
C SER A 112 -3.38 -7.16 -2.00
N ILE A 113 -3.82 -5.89 -2.02
CA ILE A 113 -5.15 -5.50 -1.53
C ILE A 113 -6.24 -6.14 -2.40
N TYR A 114 -6.10 -6.07 -3.74
CA TYR A 114 -7.06 -6.73 -4.63
C TYR A 114 -7.10 -8.25 -4.41
N GLN A 115 -5.96 -8.90 -4.22
CA GLN A 115 -5.89 -10.34 -3.99
C GLN A 115 -6.50 -10.73 -2.64
N ALA A 116 -6.00 -10.15 -1.55
CA ALA A 116 -6.23 -10.67 -0.21
C ALA A 116 -7.49 -10.10 0.46
N GLN A 117 -7.77 -8.81 0.22
CA GLN A 117 -8.85 -8.11 0.93
C GLN A 117 -10.13 -8.07 0.12
N LEU A 118 -10.03 -7.73 -1.18
CA LEU A 118 -11.19 -7.60 -2.07
C LEU A 118 -11.52 -8.90 -2.82
N LYS A 119 -10.56 -9.84 -2.92
CA LYS A 119 -10.67 -11.08 -3.70
C LYS A 119 -11.04 -10.82 -5.17
N GLU A 120 -10.62 -9.68 -5.69
CA GLU A 120 -10.78 -9.29 -7.09
C GLU A 120 -9.56 -9.77 -7.89
N TYR A 121 -9.46 -11.08 -8.04
CA TYR A 121 -8.28 -11.77 -8.56
C TYR A 121 -7.83 -11.27 -9.95
N ALA A 122 -8.77 -10.97 -10.84
CA ALA A 122 -8.45 -10.43 -12.16
C ALA A 122 -7.76 -9.06 -12.09
N LYS A 123 -8.19 -8.18 -11.16
CA LYS A 123 -7.53 -6.90 -10.92
C LYS A 123 -6.16 -7.11 -10.27
N ALA A 124 -6.06 -8.00 -9.28
CA ALA A 124 -4.79 -8.32 -8.65
C ALA A 124 -3.73 -8.77 -9.67
N ILE A 125 -4.11 -9.65 -10.60
CA ILE A 125 -3.25 -10.12 -11.69
C ILE A 125 -2.77 -8.95 -12.56
N ALA A 126 -3.66 -8.05 -12.99
CA ALA A 126 -3.29 -6.89 -13.80
C ALA A 126 -2.30 -5.95 -13.08
N GLU A 127 -2.44 -5.81 -11.76
CA GLU A 127 -1.51 -5.03 -10.95
C GLU A 127 -0.15 -5.71 -10.75
N TYR A 128 -0.12 -7.04 -10.61
CA TYR A 128 1.12 -7.81 -10.58
C TYR A 128 1.86 -7.76 -11.92
N GLU A 129 1.15 -7.85 -13.05
CA GLU A 129 1.73 -7.69 -14.38
C GLU A 129 2.33 -6.29 -14.55
N THR A 130 1.63 -5.26 -14.06
CA THR A 130 2.13 -3.87 -14.05
C THR A 130 3.38 -3.74 -13.19
N LEU A 131 3.41 -4.35 -11.99
CA LEU A 131 4.57 -4.38 -11.11
C LEU A 131 5.80 -4.98 -11.82
N ILE A 132 5.66 -6.19 -12.36
CA ILE A 132 6.75 -6.92 -13.02
C ILE A 132 7.26 -6.15 -14.25
N LYS A 133 6.35 -5.60 -15.06
CA LYS A 133 6.71 -4.83 -16.26
C LYS A 133 7.44 -3.54 -15.94
N LYS A 134 6.98 -2.80 -14.92
CA LYS A 134 7.53 -1.48 -14.57
C LYS A 134 8.78 -1.58 -13.70
N TYR A 135 8.90 -2.65 -12.91
CA TYR A 135 9.97 -2.86 -11.95
C TYR A 135 10.58 -4.27 -12.09
N PRO A 136 11.19 -4.60 -13.24
CA PRO A 136 11.75 -5.94 -13.48
C PRO A 136 12.89 -6.32 -12.51
N TRP A 137 13.58 -5.33 -11.93
CA TRP A 137 14.63 -5.53 -10.93
C TRP A 137 14.11 -5.74 -9.51
N TYR A 138 12.79 -5.72 -9.29
CA TYR A 138 12.23 -5.88 -7.96
C TYR A 138 12.29 -7.34 -7.51
N ASP A 139 13.00 -7.59 -6.41
CA ASP A 139 13.16 -8.94 -5.83
C ASP A 139 11.83 -9.62 -5.50
N GLY A 140 10.78 -8.84 -5.21
CA GLY A 140 9.43 -9.35 -4.95
C GLY A 140 8.67 -9.84 -6.19
N ASN A 141 9.26 -9.81 -7.40
CA ASN A 141 8.62 -10.33 -8.61
C ASN A 141 8.39 -11.85 -8.56
N ALA A 142 9.23 -12.61 -7.84
CA ALA A 142 8.98 -14.04 -7.58
C ALA A 142 7.65 -14.24 -6.83
N LEU A 143 7.41 -13.44 -5.79
CA LEU A 143 6.15 -13.41 -5.05
C LEU A 143 4.98 -12.96 -5.93
N ALA A 144 5.17 -11.97 -6.80
CA ALA A 144 4.14 -11.54 -7.73
C ALA A 144 3.68 -12.67 -8.67
N PHE A 145 4.61 -13.39 -9.31
CA PHE A 145 4.28 -14.54 -10.15
C PHE A 145 3.59 -15.67 -9.38
N ARG A 146 4.07 -15.99 -8.17
CA ARG A 146 3.43 -16.97 -7.29
C ARG A 146 2.00 -16.55 -6.95
N SER A 147 1.80 -15.30 -6.55
CA SER A 147 0.48 -14.74 -6.23
C SER A 147 -0.45 -14.68 -7.44
N MET A 148 0.05 -14.43 -8.65
CA MET A 148 -0.73 -14.57 -9.88
C MET A 148 -1.19 -16.02 -10.07
N GLY A 149 -0.32 -17.00 -9.82
CA GLY A 149 -0.67 -18.41 -9.82
C GLY A 149 -1.81 -18.73 -8.87
N ASP A 150 -1.71 -18.28 -7.61
CA ASP A 150 -2.77 -18.42 -6.61
C ASP A 150 -4.09 -17.76 -7.07
N CYS A 151 -4.02 -16.55 -7.63
CA CYS A 151 -5.19 -15.86 -8.17
C CYS A 151 -5.86 -16.66 -9.30
N TYR A 152 -5.08 -17.23 -10.21
CA TYR A 152 -5.61 -18.09 -11.28
C TYR A 152 -6.24 -19.38 -10.74
N LEU A 153 -5.71 -19.96 -9.66
CA LEU A 153 -6.33 -21.10 -8.98
C LEU A 153 -7.69 -20.75 -8.39
N GLU A 154 -7.80 -19.61 -7.71
CA GLU A 154 -9.08 -19.11 -7.18
C GLU A 154 -10.10 -18.88 -8.31
N MET A 155 -9.62 -18.46 -9.49
CA MET A 155 -10.42 -18.33 -10.71
C MET A 155 -10.66 -19.66 -11.46
N LYS A 156 -10.15 -20.79 -10.96
CA LYS A 156 -10.21 -22.13 -11.57
C LYS A 156 -9.50 -22.26 -12.93
N ASP A 157 -8.67 -21.28 -13.30
CA ASP A 157 -7.87 -21.30 -14.53
C ASP A 157 -6.53 -22.01 -14.26
N LYS A 158 -6.59 -23.35 -14.22
CA LYS A 158 -5.43 -24.19 -13.88
C LYS A 158 -4.27 -24.05 -14.87
N ASP A 159 -4.58 -23.81 -16.14
CA ASP A 159 -3.56 -23.69 -17.18
C ASP A 159 -2.73 -22.42 -16.99
N LYS A 160 -3.39 -21.28 -16.73
CA LYS A 160 -2.67 -20.04 -16.42
C LYS A 160 -1.99 -20.08 -15.06
N ALA A 161 -2.59 -20.75 -14.07
CA ALA A 161 -1.94 -20.97 -12.78
C ALA A 161 -0.61 -21.73 -12.94
N ALA A 162 -0.64 -22.84 -13.68
CA ALA A 162 0.57 -23.60 -14.02
C ALA A 162 1.60 -22.75 -14.76
N GLY A 163 1.16 -21.91 -15.70
CA GLY A 163 2.01 -20.95 -16.41
C GLY A 163 2.72 -19.99 -15.46
N ALA A 164 2.00 -19.38 -14.52
CA ALA A 164 2.56 -18.44 -13.54
C ALA A 164 3.56 -19.12 -12.58
N PHE A 165 3.24 -20.30 -12.06
CA PHE A 165 4.17 -21.06 -11.22
C PHE A 165 5.46 -21.46 -11.97
N LYS A 166 5.34 -21.84 -13.25
CA LYS A 166 6.53 -22.10 -14.10
C LYS A 166 7.40 -20.86 -14.27
N GLN A 167 6.84 -19.65 -14.32
CA GLN A 167 7.64 -18.42 -14.36
C GLN A 167 8.51 -18.27 -13.11
N VAL A 168 7.98 -18.60 -11.93
CA VAL A 168 8.77 -18.61 -10.68
C VAL A 168 9.95 -19.56 -10.80
N LEU A 169 9.72 -20.80 -11.23
CA LEU A 169 10.76 -21.83 -11.35
C LEU A 169 11.81 -21.51 -12.43
N THR A 170 11.42 -20.79 -13.48
CA THR A 170 12.29 -20.48 -14.61
C THR A 170 13.13 -19.23 -14.35
N GLN A 171 12.50 -18.17 -13.84
CA GLN A 171 13.16 -16.87 -13.66
C GLN A 171 13.77 -16.70 -12.26
N TYR A 172 13.20 -17.37 -11.25
CA TYR A 172 13.60 -17.23 -9.85
C TYR A 172 13.79 -18.60 -9.17
N PRO A 173 14.60 -19.52 -9.73
CA PRO A 173 14.72 -20.90 -9.24
C PRO A 173 15.24 -21.00 -7.78
N TYR A 174 15.94 -19.99 -7.29
CA TYR A 174 16.50 -19.95 -5.93
C TYR A 174 15.69 -19.07 -4.96
N SER A 175 14.54 -18.56 -5.38
CA SER A 175 13.66 -17.76 -4.52
C SER A 175 12.92 -18.62 -3.49
N PRO A 176 12.52 -18.05 -2.33
CA PRO A 176 11.67 -18.74 -1.36
C PRO A 176 10.36 -19.27 -1.98
N GLU A 177 9.86 -18.61 -3.02
CA GLU A 177 8.63 -18.95 -3.70
C GLU A 177 8.75 -20.19 -4.60
N ALA A 178 9.96 -20.56 -5.02
CA ALA A 178 10.18 -21.67 -5.96
C ALA A 178 9.63 -23.00 -5.42
N ALA A 179 9.92 -23.36 -4.16
CA ALA A 179 9.43 -24.59 -3.56
C ALA A 179 7.90 -24.65 -3.48
N THR A 180 7.26 -23.51 -3.25
CA THR A 180 5.79 -23.42 -3.20
C THR A 180 5.20 -23.54 -4.60
N ALA A 181 5.80 -22.88 -5.59
CA ALA A 181 5.40 -22.95 -6.99
C ALA A 181 5.53 -24.39 -7.54
N GLU A 182 6.60 -25.11 -7.21
CA GLU A 182 6.80 -26.51 -7.58
C GLU A 182 5.70 -27.41 -7.01
N LYS A 183 5.42 -27.29 -5.71
CA LYS A 183 4.36 -28.06 -5.05
C LYS A 183 2.99 -27.78 -5.68
N SER A 184 2.67 -26.52 -5.93
CA SER A 184 1.42 -26.13 -6.57
C SER A 184 1.31 -26.68 -7.99
N LEU A 185 2.40 -26.66 -8.77
CA LEU A 185 2.42 -27.21 -10.12
C LEU A 185 2.21 -28.73 -10.13
N ALA A 186 2.88 -29.47 -9.23
CA ALA A 186 2.70 -30.91 -9.10
C ALA A 186 1.24 -31.29 -8.74
N ALA A 187 0.58 -30.48 -7.90
CA ALA A 187 -0.83 -30.69 -7.55
C ALA A 187 -1.79 -30.48 -8.74
N LEU A 188 -1.40 -29.69 -9.75
CA LEU A 188 -2.20 -29.44 -10.96
C LEU A 188 -2.08 -30.56 -11.99
N THR A 189 -0.97 -31.30 -11.99
CA THR A 189 -0.71 -32.45 -12.85
C THR A 189 -0.63 -33.72 -12.02
N PRO A 190 -1.76 -34.31 -11.60
CA PRO A 190 -1.72 -35.55 -10.84
C PRO A 190 -0.99 -36.64 -11.66
N PRO A 191 -0.18 -37.48 -11.01
CA PRO A 191 0.54 -38.55 -11.71
C PRO A 191 -0.48 -39.41 -12.45
N ALA A 192 -0.17 -39.77 -13.69
CA ALA A 192 -0.99 -40.69 -14.46
C ALA A 192 -1.19 -41.95 -13.62
N LYS A 193 -2.46 -42.29 -13.33
CA LYS A 193 -2.78 -43.53 -12.59
C LYS A 193 -2.10 -44.67 -13.34
N ALA A 194 -1.13 -45.32 -12.68
CA ALA A 194 -0.55 -46.55 -13.19
C ALA A 194 -1.70 -47.54 -13.40
N LYS A 195 -1.87 -47.99 -14.65
CA LYS A 195 -2.82 -49.06 -15.01
C LYS A 195 -2.25 -50.40 -14.61
#